data_AF-A0A1W2A6E4-F1
#
_entry.id   AF-A0A1W2A6E4-F1
#
_cell.length_a   1.000
_cell.length_b   1.000
_cell.length_c   1.000
_cell.angle_alpha   90.00
_cell.angle_beta   90.00
_cell.angle_gamma   90.00
#
_symmetry.space_group_name_H-M   'P 1'
#
loop_
_entity.id
_entity.type
_entity.pdbx_description
1 polymer ?
#
loop_
_entity_poly.entity_id
_entity_poly.type
_entity_poly.pdbx_seq_one_letter_code
_entity_poly.pdbx_strand_id
1 'polypeptide(L)'
;MYSIEDKGDCSIYTFNGIDLKIKSVEKKDEVFVFIEHKGKDPLLSMLFGDFGAECELDNIDFEVRTEGGIRYAVVSKDHLTGFIKEVYFFVMENKNVLDKIV
;
A
#
# COMPACT_ATOMS: atom_id res chain seq x y z
N MET A 1 -10.78 -2.95 10.07
CA MET A 1 -11.20 -4.08 9.18
C MET A 1 -11.61 -3.46 7.86
N TYR A 2 -11.05 -3.90 6.73
CA TYR A 2 -11.32 -3.32 5.41
C TYR A 2 -12.48 -4.04 4.71
N SER A 3 -13.13 -3.34 3.78
CA SER A 3 -14.03 -3.97 2.80
C SER A 3 -13.29 -4.20 1.48
N ILE A 4 -13.63 -5.27 0.77
CA ILE A 4 -13.07 -5.59 -0.55
C ILE A 4 -14.16 -5.39 -1.61
N GLU A 5 -13.84 -4.65 -2.65
CA GLU A 5 -14.64 -4.55 -3.87
C GLU A 5 -13.86 -5.21 -5.02
N ASP A 6 -14.38 -6.29 -5.58
CA ASP A 6 -13.83 -6.93 -6.77
C ASP A 6 -14.44 -6.30 -8.04
N LYS A 7 -13.59 -5.87 -8.97
CA LYS A 7 -13.99 -5.25 -10.24
C LYS A 7 -13.59 -6.07 -11.46
N GLY A 8 -13.25 -7.35 -11.27
CA GLY A 8 -12.83 -8.28 -12.31
C GLY A 8 -11.37 -8.15 -12.70
N ASP A 9 -10.91 -6.95 -13.05
CA ASP A 9 -9.50 -6.68 -13.40
C ASP A 9 -8.66 -6.21 -12.21
N CYS A 10 -9.32 -5.83 -11.11
CA CYS A 10 -8.66 -5.37 -9.90
C CYS A 10 -9.53 -5.59 -8.66
N SER A 11 -8.87 -5.60 -7.50
CA SER A 11 -9.51 -5.60 -6.20
C SER A 11 -9.20 -4.28 -5.49
N ILE A 12 -10.20 -3.70 -4.83
CA ILE A 12 -10.07 -2.46 -4.07
C ILE A 12 -10.36 -2.76 -2.60
N TYR A 13 -9.37 -2.51 -1.75
CA TYR A 13 -9.42 -2.64 -0.31
C TYR A 13 -9.66 -1.26 0.29
N THR A 14 -10.80 -1.06 0.93
CA THR A 14 -11.19 0.22 1.55
C THR A 14 -11.17 0.08 3.07
N PHE A 15 -10.33 0.84 3.75
CA PHE A 15 -10.15 0.76 5.19
C PHE A 15 -11.02 1.79 5.93
N ASN A 16 -12.28 1.45 6.17
CA ASN A 16 -13.21 2.34 6.85
C ASN A 16 -12.67 2.83 8.22
N GLY A 17 -12.56 4.15 8.40
CA GLY A 17 -12.02 4.79 9.61
C GLY A 17 -10.64 5.44 9.46
N ILE A 18 -9.95 5.15 8.35
CA ILE A 18 -8.82 5.93 7.85
C ILE A 18 -9.05 6.15 6.36
N ASP A 19 -8.63 7.29 5.81
CA ASP A 19 -8.86 7.60 4.39
C ASP A 19 -7.85 6.84 3.49
N LEU A 20 -7.74 5.52 3.66
CA LEU A 20 -6.83 4.61 2.97
C LEU A 20 -7.61 3.69 2.02
N LYS A 21 -7.18 3.67 0.77
CA LYS A 21 -7.60 2.71 -0.24
C LYS A 21 -6.36 2.05 -0.83
N ILE A 22 -6.45 0.74 -1.05
CA ILE A 22 -5.41 -0.03 -1.73
C ILE A 22 -6.06 -0.71 -2.92
N LYS A 23 -5.49 -0.56 -4.10
CA LYS A 23 -5.91 -1.26 -5.32
C LYS A 23 -4.86 -2.30 -5.67
N SER A 24 -5.28 -3.55 -5.87
CA SER A 24 -4.41 -4.60 -6.40
C SER A 24 -4.83 -4.99 -7.82
N VAL A 25 -3.86 -5.19 -8.70
CA VAL A 25 -4.05 -5.70 -10.06
C VAL A 25 -3.17 -6.92 -10.21
N GLU A 26 -3.76 -8.09 -10.36
CA GLU A 26 -3.01 -9.33 -10.55
C GLU A 26 -2.59 -9.49 -12.02
N LYS A 27 -1.32 -9.78 -12.27
CA LYS A 27 -0.81 -10.15 -13.59
C LYS A 27 0.17 -11.31 -13.46
N LYS A 28 -0.22 -12.49 -13.95
CA LYS A 28 0.55 -13.73 -13.86
C LYS A 28 0.89 -14.06 -12.40
N ASP A 29 2.16 -13.94 -12.01
CA ASP A 29 2.70 -14.26 -10.68
C ASP A 29 2.94 -13.01 -9.83
N GLU A 30 2.80 -11.82 -10.41
CA GLU A 30 2.99 -10.53 -9.74
C GLU A 30 1.63 -9.86 -9.45
N VAL A 31 1.58 -9.12 -8.35
CA VAL A 31 0.45 -8.26 -7.99
C VAL A 31 0.94 -6.82 -7.87
N PHE A 32 0.30 -5.94 -8.63
CA PHE A 32 0.61 -4.53 -8.69
C PHE A 32 -0.28 -3.81 -7.69
N VAL A 33 0.30 -3.20 -6.66
CA VAL A 33 -0.41 -2.62 -5.52
C VAL A 33 -0.25 -1.11 -5.53
N PHE A 34 -1.36 -0.41 -5.72
CA PHE A 34 -1.47 1.04 -5.71
C PHE A 34 -2.10 1.48 -4.40
N ILE A 35 -1.48 2.42 -3.70
CA ILE A 35 -1.93 2.89 -2.39
C ILE A 35 -2.36 4.34 -2.52
N GLU A 36 -3.57 4.64 -2.09
CA GLU A 36 -4.15 5.97 -2.08
C GLU A 36 -4.53 6.35 -0.65
N HIS A 37 -3.91 7.41 -0.13
CA HIS A 37 -4.26 7.98 1.17
C HIS A 37 -4.41 9.51 1.07
N LYS A 38 -5.61 10.02 1.39
CA LYS A 38 -6.09 11.43 1.29
C LYS A 38 -5.05 12.49 0.86
N GLY A 39 -4.70 12.50 -0.43
CA GLY A 39 -3.94 13.57 -1.10
C GLY A 39 -2.51 13.84 -0.61
N LYS A 40 -1.90 12.98 0.23
CA LYS A 40 -0.57 13.22 0.80
C LYS A 40 0.43 12.12 0.42
N ASP A 41 1.23 12.44 -0.58
CA ASP A 41 2.43 11.74 -1.07
C ASP A 41 3.55 11.49 -0.02
N PRO A 42 3.76 12.31 1.05
CA PRO A 42 4.90 12.11 1.96
C PRO A 42 4.95 10.73 2.63
N LEU A 43 3.80 10.16 2.99
CA LEU A 43 3.70 8.81 3.57
C LEU A 43 4.07 7.72 2.57
N LEU A 44 3.60 7.85 1.33
CA LEU A 44 3.90 6.92 0.25
C LEU A 44 5.37 7.04 -0.15
N SER A 45 5.91 8.25 -0.14
CA SER A 45 7.33 8.50 -0.34
C SER A 45 8.20 8.00 0.82
N MET A 46 7.69 7.91 2.05
CA MET A 46 8.37 7.21 3.16
C MET A 46 8.27 5.70 2.99
N LEU A 47 7.07 5.15 2.81
CA LEU A 47 6.81 3.73 2.58
C LEU A 47 7.61 3.16 1.39
N PHE A 48 7.77 3.96 0.33
CA PHE A 48 8.47 3.59 -0.89
C PHE A 48 9.87 4.21 -1.04
N GLY A 49 10.32 5.00 -0.06
CA GLY A 49 11.67 5.58 -0.01
C GLY A 49 12.62 4.68 0.79
N ASP A 50 13.44 5.27 1.67
CA ASP A 50 14.40 4.53 2.52
C ASP A 50 13.74 3.47 3.42
N PHE A 51 12.43 3.54 3.67
CA PHE A 51 11.72 2.59 4.50
C PHE A 51 11.46 1.24 3.79
N GLY A 52 11.41 1.18 2.46
CA GLY A 52 11.32 -0.09 1.75
C GLY A 52 12.60 -0.94 1.86
N ALA A 53 13.73 -0.31 2.22
CA ALA A 53 15.00 -0.97 2.49
C ALA A 53 15.20 -1.28 4.00
N GLU A 54 14.58 -0.51 4.89
CA GLU A 54 14.70 -0.68 6.36
C GLU A 54 13.56 -1.51 6.98
N CYS A 55 12.39 -1.54 6.34
CA CYS A 55 11.32 -2.47 6.68
C CYS A 55 11.46 -3.71 5.83
N GLU A 56 12.25 -4.65 6.34
CA GLU A 56 11.83 -6.05 6.32
C GLU A 56 10.41 -6.12 6.91
N LEU A 57 9.39 -5.81 6.09
CA LEU A 57 7.98 -5.94 6.44
C LEU A 57 7.73 -7.44 6.66
N ASP A 58 8.04 -7.99 7.83
CA ASP A 58 7.81 -9.40 8.20
C ASP A 58 8.14 -10.41 7.06
N ASN A 59 9.34 -10.36 6.47
CA ASN A 59 9.77 -11.21 5.33
C ASN A 59 8.92 -11.08 4.04
N ILE A 60 8.25 -9.95 3.83
CA ILE A 60 7.53 -9.68 2.58
C ILE A 60 8.49 -9.07 1.57
N ASP A 61 8.91 -9.87 0.60
CA ASP A 61 9.63 -9.37 -0.57
C ASP A 61 8.69 -8.56 -1.47
N PHE A 62 9.07 -7.30 -1.74
CA PHE A 62 8.39 -6.44 -2.70
C PHE A 62 9.35 -5.50 -3.41
N GLU A 63 8.97 -5.10 -4.63
CA GLU A 63 9.67 -4.06 -5.39
C GLU A 63 8.83 -2.79 -5.47
N VAL A 64 9.48 -1.64 -5.57
CA VAL A 64 8.82 -0.37 -5.87
C VAL A 64 9.12 0.02 -7.30
N ARG A 65 8.08 0.29 -8.09
CA ARG A 65 8.22 0.76 -9.48
C ARG A 65 7.50 2.11 -9.65
N THR A 66 7.98 2.91 -10.59
CA THR A 66 7.38 4.19 -10.96
C THR A 66 7.18 4.24 -12.47
N GLU A 67 5.93 4.38 -12.92
CA GLU A 67 5.59 4.49 -14.34
C GLU A 67 4.64 5.67 -14.56
N GLY A 68 4.93 6.52 -15.54
CA GLY A 68 4.06 7.67 -15.87
C GLY A 68 3.84 8.66 -14.72
N GLY A 69 4.77 8.71 -13.74
CA GLY A 69 4.63 9.54 -12.53
C GLY A 69 3.81 8.89 -11.41
N ILE A 70 3.35 7.65 -11.58
CA ILE A 70 2.62 6.88 -10.57
C ILE A 70 3.58 5.86 -9.95
N ARG A 71 3.68 5.87 -8.62
CA ARG A 71 4.47 4.90 -7.86
C ARG A 71 3.58 3.80 -7.30
N TYR A 72 4.02 2.55 -7.39
CA TYR A 72 3.29 1.37 -6.92
C TYR A 72 4.25 0.27 -6.45
N ALA A 73 3.74 -0.64 -5.63
CA ALA A 73 4.46 -1.83 -5.20
C ALA A 73 4.19 -3.00 -6.14
N VAL A 74 5.16 -3.89 -6.29
CA VAL A 74 5.03 -5.18 -6.93
C VAL A 74 5.31 -6.25 -5.88
N VAL A 75 4.30 -7.07 -5.59
CA VAL A 75 4.36 -8.13 -4.57
C VAL A 75 4.02 -9.47 -5.18
N SER A 76 4.51 -10.56 -4.59
CA SER A 76 4.01 -11.90 -4.92
C SER A 76 2.55 -12.07 -4.46
N LYS A 77 1.81 -12.97 -5.09
CA LYS A 77 0.43 -13.29 -4.67
C LYS A 77 0.35 -13.77 -3.22
N ASP A 78 1.31 -14.59 -2.81
CA ASP A 78 1.36 -15.18 -1.48
C ASP A 78 1.60 -14.10 -0.40
N HIS A 79 2.27 -13.01 -0.76
CA HIS A 79 2.56 -11.91 0.17
C HIS A 79 1.52 -10.78 0.16
N LEU A 80 0.60 -10.76 -0.80
CA LEU A 80 -0.37 -9.66 -0.98
C LEU A 80 -1.15 -9.36 0.31
N THR A 81 -1.67 -10.38 0.97
CA THR A 81 -2.47 -10.20 2.18
C THR A 81 -1.64 -9.65 3.33
N GLY A 82 -0.39 -10.09 3.46
CA GLY A 82 0.56 -9.57 4.45
C GLY A 82 0.88 -8.10 4.17
N PHE A 83 1.24 -7.78 2.93
CA PHE A 83 1.58 -6.44 2.49
C PHE A 83 0.46 -5.43 2.78
N ILE A 84 -0.80 -5.79 2.46
CA ILE A 84 -1.96 -4.93 2.72
C ILE A 84 -2.14 -4.63 4.22
N LYS A 85 -1.87 -5.60 5.10
CA LYS A 85 -1.94 -5.41 6.55
C LYS A 85 -0.82 -4.50 7.04
N GLU A 86 0.39 -4.69 6.56
CA GLU A 86 1.53 -3.87 6.94
C GLU A 86 1.35 -2.41 6.52
N VAL A 87 0.87 -2.16 5.30
CA VAL A 87 0.51 -0.79 4.85
C VAL A 87 -0.52 -0.17 5.80
N TYR A 88 -1.52 -0.94 6.21
CA TYR A 88 -2.53 -0.47 7.15
C TYR A 88 -1.92 -0.13 8.52
N PHE A 89 -1.09 -1.01 9.09
CA PHE A 89 -0.44 -0.78 10.38
C PHE A 89 0.47 0.44 10.33
N PHE A 90 1.29 0.56 9.28
CA PHE A 90 2.15 1.71 9.08
C PHE A 90 1.36 3.03 9.08
N VAL A 91 0.26 3.11 8.34
CA VAL A 91 -0.59 4.31 8.31
C VAL A 91 -1.23 4.58 9.67
N MET A 92 -1.65 3.54 10.40
CA MET A 92 -2.27 3.68 11.72
C MET A 92 -1.27 4.16 12.79
N GLU A 93 -0.07 3.59 12.85
CA GLU A 93 0.98 3.96 13.80
C GLU A 93 1.42 5.41 13.60
N ASN A 94 1.50 5.83 12.33
CA ASN A 94 1.94 7.17 11.98
C ASN A 94 0.79 8.19 11.96
N LYS A 95 -0.46 7.79 12.24
CA LYS A 95 -1.65 8.66 12.14
C LYS A 95 -1.52 9.99 12.89
N ASN A 96 -0.90 9.98 14.08
CA ASN A 96 -0.68 11.19 14.88
C ASN A 96 0.29 12.20 14.24
N VAL A 97 1.19 11.74 13.38
CA VAL A 97 2.05 12.59 12.55
C VAL A 97 1.24 13.17 11.40
N LEU A 98 0.30 12.39 10.84
CA LEU A 98 -0.56 12.80 9.72
C LEU A 98 -1.55 13.90 10.09
N ASP A 99 -2.17 13.76 11.26
CA ASP A 99 -3.15 14.72 11.76
C ASP A 99 -2.50 16.09 12.09
N LYS A 100 -1.18 16.13 12.30
CA LYS A 100 -0.41 17.35 12.60
C LYS A 100 0.13 18.11 11.38
N ILE A 101 0.13 17.49 10.20
CA ILE A 101 0.61 18.11 8.95
C ILE A 101 -0.55 18.82 8.22
N VAL A 102 -1.76 18.85 8.80
CA VAL A 102 -2.94 19.56 8.26
C VAL A 102 -2.96 21.00 8.73
#